data_AF-A0A6J2UC97-F1
#
_entry.id   AF-A0A6J2UC97-F1
#
_cell.length_a   1.000
_cell.length_b   1.000
_cell.length_c   1.000
_cell.angle_alpha   90.00
_cell.angle_beta   90.00
_cell.angle_gamma   90.00
#
_symmetry.space_group_name_H-M   'P 1'
#
loop_
_entity.id
_entity.type
_entity.pdbx_description
1 polymer ?
#
loop_
_entity_poly.entity_id
_entity_poly.type
_entity_poly.pdbx_seq_one_letter_code
_entity_poly.pdbx_strand_id
1 'polypeptide(L)'
;MNSRWQALIVVLGTAVTCFLAGAYFQHDHATRQLQKLVQHDPYAYYVSSKIFKVFQFFKIPQDKALSAQRVRLEDIMKYGYPGLDDIHLYSDFVLSYDRRNRVAHWVCEHLRADALGSAAITDRGRGRVRSRSRISYRPDLSVPSNFRAALADYRNSGFDRGHLAAAGNHRTHCDETFYLTNIAPQIGRGFNRAAWNKLEIYVRNLTLRYGSVYVFTGPIYKPKARSNGNWSIEYEMIGSNMVAVPTHFFKVLIVESKLPQGKPYMEAYVLPNARIPDNINLRDYLCDIREIEHYAGLQFFNGLRRSRIFGSNFPRSSQVFQNFG
;
A
#
# COMPACT_ATOMS: atom_id res chain seq x y z
N MET A 1 -50.07 6.09 -46.13
CA MET A 1 -48.89 5.27 -45.72
C MET A 1 -49.39 3.86 -45.44
N ASN A 2 -48.85 2.83 -46.10
CA ASN A 2 -49.41 1.48 -46.17
C ASN A 2 -49.39 0.76 -44.80
N SER A 3 -50.50 0.19 -44.34
CA SER A 3 -50.64 -0.44 -43.00
C SER A 3 -49.63 -1.57 -42.73
N ARG A 4 -49.17 -2.25 -43.79
CA ARG A 4 -48.12 -3.28 -43.72
C ARG A 4 -46.76 -2.73 -43.27
N TRP A 5 -46.40 -1.52 -43.68
CA TRP A 5 -45.15 -0.87 -43.24
C TRP A 5 -45.23 -0.43 -41.78
N GLN A 6 -46.40 -0.01 -41.31
CA GLN A 6 -46.62 0.33 -39.90
C GLN A 6 -46.47 -0.90 -39.00
N ALA A 7 -47.03 -2.05 -39.39
CA ALA A 7 -46.88 -3.30 -38.66
C ALA A 7 -45.41 -3.78 -38.59
N LEU A 8 -44.68 -3.71 -39.71
CA LEU A 8 -43.26 -4.05 -39.76
C LEU A 8 -42.40 -3.16 -38.85
N ILE A 9 -42.66 -1.84 -38.84
CA ILE A 9 -41.96 -0.88 -37.97
C ILE A 9 -42.22 -1.21 -36.50
N VAL A 10 -43.44 -1.57 -36.12
CA VAL A 10 -43.78 -1.94 -34.74
C VAL A 10 -43.08 -3.23 -34.30
N VAL A 11 -43.03 -4.25 -35.17
CA VAL A 11 -42.35 -5.52 -34.87
C VAL A 11 -40.83 -5.33 -34.77
N LEU A 12 -40.22 -4.56 -35.68
CA LEU A 12 -38.79 -4.22 -35.61
C LEU A 12 -38.48 -3.38 -34.36
N GLY A 13 -39.31 -2.38 -34.06
CA GLY A 13 -39.16 -1.55 -32.86
C GLY A 13 -39.23 -2.37 -31.57
N THR A 14 -40.21 -3.26 -31.44
CA THR A 14 -40.34 -4.16 -30.28
C THR A 14 -39.16 -5.14 -30.17
N ALA A 15 -38.72 -5.75 -31.28
CA ALA A 15 -37.58 -6.66 -31.29
C ALA A 15 -36.28 -5.96 -30.84
N VAL A 16 -36.01 -4.76 -31.36
CA VAL A 16 -34.86 -3.94 -30.96
C VAL A 16 -34.96 -3.55 -29.48
N THR A 17 -36.16 -3.16 -29.01
CA THR A 17 -36.36 -2.76 -27.61
C THR A 17 -36.14 -3.93 -26.65
N CYS A 18 -36.65 -5.11 -26.97
CA CYS A 18 -36.43 -6.33 -26.19
C CYS A 18 -34.95 -6.75 -26.19
N PHE A 19 -34.27 -6.65 -27.32
CA PHE A 19 -32.83 -6.93 -27.41
C PHE A 19 -32.00 -5.96 -26.56
N LEU A 20 -32.26 -4.65 -26.67
CA LEU A 20 -31.55 -3.64 -25.87
C LEU A 20 -31.83 -3.79 -24.37
N ALA A 21 -33.07 -4.10 -23.99
CA ALA A 21 -33.43 -4.38 -22.60
C ALA A 21 -32.70 -5.63 -22.08
N GLY A 22 -32.70 -6.72 -22.84
CA GLY A 22 -31.98 -7.95 -22.50
C GLY A 22 -30.47 -7.71 -22.35
N ALA A 23 -29.87 -6.98 -23.28
CA ALA A 23 -28.46 -6.59 -23.23
C ALA A 23 -28.15 -5.72 -22.00
N TYR A 24 -29.03 -4.77 -21.67
CA TYR A 24 -28.91 -3.95 -20.46
C TYR A 24 -28.96 -4.80 -19.19
N PHE A 25 -29.93 -5.71 -19.06
CA PHE A 25 -30.06 -6.58 -17.88
C PHE A 25 -28.87 -7.53 -17.73
N GLN A 26 -28.41 -8.14 -18.83
CA GLN A 26 -27.23 -9.01 -18.82
C GLN A 26 -25.98 -8.22 -18.42
N HIS A 27 -25.85 -6.99 -18.90
CA HIS A 27 -24.77 -6.10 -18.54
C HIS A 27 -24.82 -5.65 -17.06
N ASP A 28 -25.99 -5.28 -16.53
CA ASP A 28 -26.20 -4.96 -15.11
C ASP A 28 -25.85 -6.16 -14.22
N HIS A 29 -26.34 -7.35 -14.57
CA HIS A 29 -26.04 -8.56 -13.84
C HIS A 29 -24.52 -8.88 -13.83
N ALA A 30 -23.86 -8.84 -15.00
CA ALA A 30 -22.43 -9.09 -15.09
C ALA A 30 -21.60 -8.08 -14.28
N THR A 31 -21.99 -6.80 -14.32
CA THR A 31 -21.33 -5.72 -13.58
C THR A 31 -21.46 -5.91 -12.07
N ARG A 32 -22.65 -6.27 -11.57
CA ARG A 32 -22.87 -6.55 -10.13
C ARG A 32 -22.11 -7.79 -9.66
N GLN A 33 -22.06 -8.84 -10.47
CA GLN A 33 -21.27 -10.04 -10.15
C GLN A 33 -19.77 -9.71 -10.09
N LEU A 34 -19.26 -8.93 -11.05
CA LEU A 34 -17.87 -8.48 -11.04
C LEU A 34 -17.58 -7.59 -9.83
N GLN A 35 -18.49 -6.69 -9.44
CA GLN A 35 -18.35 -5.87 -8.23
C GLN A 35 -18.28 -6.73 -6.96
N LYS A 36 -19.16 -7.73 -6.83
CA LYS A 36 -19.11 -8.67 -5.71
C LYS A 36 -17.79 -9.45 -5.70
N LEU A 37 -17.34 -9.91 -6.87
CA LEU A 37 -16.08 -10.63 -6.99
C LEU A 37 -14.89 -9.75 -6.60
N VAL A 38 -14.84 -8.50 -7.06
CA VAL A 38 -13.79 -7.51 -6.74
C VAL A 38 -13.67 -7.26 -5.23
N GLN A 39 -14.77 -7.35 -4.48
CA GLN A 39 -14.74 -7.20 -3.02
C GLN A 39 -14.12 -8.41 -2.30
N HIS A 40 -14.16 -9.60 -2.92
CA HIS A 40 -13.70 -10.85 -2.31
C HIS A 40 -12.39 -11.36 -2.91
N ASP A 41 -12.04 -10.90 -4.11
CA ASP A 41 -10.87 -11.29 -4.87
C ASP A 41 -10.10 -10.05 -5.37
N PRO A 42 -8.92 -9.77 -4.78
CA PRO A 42 -8.06 -8.68 -5.22
C PRO A 42 -7.48 -8.86 -6.63
N TYR A 43 -7.33 -10.10 -7.12
CA TYR A 43 -6.93 -10.35 -8.51
C TYR A 43 -8.05 -9.96 -9.45
N ALA A 44 -9.30 -10.22 -9.07
CA ALA A 44 -10.44 -9.73 -9.81
C ALA A 44 -10.43 -8.20 -9.88
N TYR A 45 -10.03 -7.48 -8.82
CA TYR A 45 -9.83 -6.01 -8.90
C TYR A 45 -8.82 -5.61 -9.99
N TYR A 46 -7.63 -6.22 -10.01
CA TYR A 46 -6.59 -5.91 -11.00
C TYR A 46 -7.09 -6.10 -12.44
N VAL A 47 -7.78 -7.20 -12.72
CA VAL A 47 -8.32 -7.50 -14.05
C VAL A 47 -9.61 -6.70 -14.32
N SER A 48 -10.37 -6.34 -13.28
CA SER A 48 -11.66 -5.67 -13.40
C SER A 48 -11.55 -4.34 -14.13
N SER A 49 -10.47 -3.58 -13.92
CA SER A 49 -10.27 -2.30 -14.61
C SER A 49 -10.27 -2.46 -16.14
N LYS A 50 -9.71 -3.56 -16.65
CA LYS A 50 -9.71 -3.91 -18.08
C LYS A 50 -11.08 -4.47 -18.49
N ILE A 51 -11.65 -5.34 -17.67
CA ILE A 51 -12.95 -5.97 -17.95
C ILE A 51 -14.08 -4.92 -18.00
N PHE A 52 -14.12 -3.97 -17.07
CA PHE A 52 -15.09 -2.88 -17.03
C PHE A 52 -14.96 -1.91 -18.22
N LYS A 53 -13.75 -1.72 -18.76
CA LYS A 53 -13.56 -0.98 -20.02
C LYS A 53 -14.16 -1.71 -21.20
N VAL A 54 -14.02 -3.04 -21.24
CA VAL A 54 -14.67 -3.88 -22.28
C VAL A 54 -16.19 -3.86 -22.13
N PHE A 55 -16.71 -3.79 -20.90
CA PHE A 55 -18.15 -3.76 -20.64
C PHE A 55 -18.78 -2.36 -20.64
N GLN A 56 -18.15 -1.29 -21.11
CA GLN A 56 -18.66 0.08 -20.98
C GLN A 56 -19.87 0.45 -21.89
N PHE A 57 -20.68 -0.53 -22.30
CA PHE A 57 -21.77 -0.35 -23.28
C PHE A 57 -23.00 0.39 -22.72
N PHE A 58 -23.33 0.22 -21.43
CA PHE A 58 -24.43 0.95 -20.79
C PHE A 58 -23.93 1.66 -19.52
N LYS A 59 -24.49 2.84 -19.22
CA LYS A 59 -24.25 3.53 -17.94
C LYS A 59 -25.16 2.91 -16.87
N ILE A 60 -24.62 2.01 -16.05
CA ILE A 60 -25.32 1.47 -14.88
C ILE A 60 -25.15 2.45 -13.69
N PRO A 61 -26.19 2.71 -12.88
CA PRO A 61 -26.05 3.38 -11.60
C PRO A 61 -25.11 2.60 -10.68
N GLN A 62 -23.87 3.08 -10.52
CA GLN A 62 -22.93 2.52 -9.54
C GLN A 62 -23.35 2.90 -8.12
N ASP A 63 -23.22 1.97 -7.18
CA ASP A 63 -23.25 2.30 -5.75
C ASP A 63 -22.14 3.33 -5.46
N LYS A 64 -22.53 4.53 -5.02
CA LYS A 64 -21.60 5.65 -4.79
C LYS A 64 -20.44 5.25 -3.87
N ALA A 65 -20.71 4.46 -2.83
CA ALA A 65 -19.68 3.97 -1.91
C ALA A 65 -18.66 3.04 -2.59
N LEU A 66 -19.13 2.10 -3.42
CA LEU A 66 -18.26 1.19 -4.18
C LEU A 66 -17.45 1.91 -5.25
N SER A 67 -18.05 2.91 -5.89
CA SER A 67 -17.32 3.77 -6.83
C SER A 67 -16.22 4.57 -6.13
N ALA A 68 -16.48 5.12 -4.94
CA ALA A 68 -15.51 5.91 -4.19
C ALA A 68 -14.33 5.06 -3.69
N GLN A 69 -14.60 3.87 -3.14
CA GLN A 69 -13.55 2.94 -2.72
C GLN A 69 -12.70 2.50 -3.91
N ARG A 70 -13.33 2.16 -5.04
CA ARG A 70 -12.61 1.80 -6.26
C ARG A 70 -11.72 2.93 -6.76
N VAL A 71 -12.24 4.15 -6.83
CA VAL A 71 -11.48 5.34 -7.23
C VAL A 71 -10.29 5.56 -6.30
N ARG A 72 -10.47 5.40 -4.98
CA ARG A 72 -9.37 5.54 -4.03
C ARG A 72 -8.28 4.47 -4.23
N LEU A 73 -8.66 3.23 -4.52
CA LEU A 73 -7.72 2.16 -4.81
C LEU A 73 -6.96 2.39 -6.13
N GLU A 74 -7.65 2.85 -7.18
CA GLU A 74 -7.02 3.17 -8.46
C GLU A 74 -6.04 4.35 -8.29
N ASP A 75 -6.38 5.30 -7.41
CA ASP A 75 -5.52 6.41 -7.00
C ASP A 75 -4.29 5.88 -6.24
N ILE A 76 -4.44 5.08 -5.18
CA ILE A 76 -3.32 4.55 -4.39
C ILE A 76 -2.36 3.71 -5.25
N MET A 77 -2.91 2.83 -6.10
CA MET A 77 -2.12 1.89 -6.91
C MET A 77 -1.80 2.42 -8.32
N LYS A 78 -1.85 3.75 -8.53
CA LYS A 78 -1.54 4.42 -9.80
C LYS A 78 -0.24 3.92 -10.45
N TYR A 79 0.76 3.64 -9.64
CA TYR A 79 2.11 3.25 -10.08
C TYR A 79 2.33 1.72 -10.14
N GLY A 80 1.26 0.93 -10.00
CA GLY A 80 1.28 -0.52 -10.11
C GLY A 80 1.55 -1.23 -8.79
N TYR A 81 1.45 -2.56 -8.85
CA TYR A 81 1.60 -3.46 -7.71
C TYR A 81 3.03 -4.02 -7.66
N PRO A 82 3.75 -3.91 -6.53
CA PRO A 82 5.10 -4.47 -6.39
C PRO A 82 5.17 -6.00 -6.51
N GLY A 83 4.08 -6.66 -6.12
CA GLY A 83 3.82 -8.08 -6.21
C GLY A 83 2.32 -8.30 -6.02
N LEU A 84 1.81 -9.51 -6.19
CA LEU A 84 0.36 -9.78 -6.14
C LEU A 84 -0.05 -10.80 -5.08
N ASP A 85 0.87 -11.25 -4.23
CA ASP A 85 0.53 -12.25 -3.20
C ASP A 85 -0.39 -11.65 -2.12
N ASP A 86 -1.47 -12.37 -1.80
CA ASP A 86 -2.47 -12.09 -0.76
C ASP A 86 -2.72 -10.58 -0.50
N ILE A 87 -3.38 -9.92 -1.45
CA ILE A 87 -3.63 -8.46 -1.39
C ILE A 87 -4.83 -8.14 -0.49
N HIS A 88 -4.66 -7.19 0.41
CA HIS A 88 -5.69 -6.66 1.31
C HIS A 88 -5.95 -5.19 0.99
N LEU A 89 -7.24 -4.83 0.89
CA LEU A 89 -7.69 -3.50 0.51
C LEU A 89 -8.29 -2.82 1.76
N TYR A 90 -7.61 -1.80 2.27
CA TYR A 90 -8.12 -0.96 3.35
C TYR A 90 -8.68 0.33 2.76
N SER A 91 -9.31 1.15 3.61
CA SER A 91 -9.97 2.39 3.18
C SER A 91 -8.99 3.41 2.58
N ASP A 92 -7.73 3.41 3.04
CA ASP A 92 -6.76 4.46 2.68
C ASP A 92 -5.32 3.94 2.44
N PHE A 93 -5.13 2.63 2.38
CA PHE A 93 -3.88 1.98 1.98
C PHE A 93 -4.14 0.58 1.41
N VAL A 94 -3.17 0.04 0.67
CA VAL A 94 -3.20 -1.32 0.11
C VAL A 94 -2.05 -2.12 0.66
N LEU A 95 -2.26 -3.38 0.98
CA LEU A 95 -1.27 -4.25 1.62
C LEU A 95 -1.16 -5.58 0.87
N SER A 96 0.03 -6.17 0.82
CA SER A 96 0.25 -7.56 0.40
C SER A 96 0.75 -8.35 1.60
N TYR A 97 0.08 -9.44 1.98
CA TYR A 97 0.35 -10.13 3.23
C TYR A 97 1.19 -11.40 3.03
N ASP A 98 2.29 -11.53 3.77
CA ASP A 98 3.09 -12.76 3.79
C ASP A 98 2.53 -13.70 4.86
N ARG A 99 1.67 -14.63 4.43
CA ARG A 99 1.09 -15.66 5.30
C ARG A 99 2.14 -16.55 5.98
N ARG A 100 3.32 -16.73 5.37
CA ARG A 100 4.42 -17.52 5.94
C ARG A 100 5.12 -16.76 7.05
N ASN A 101 5.35 -15.46 6.88
CA ASN A 101 6.04 -14.65 7.88
C ASN A 101 5.12 -13.93 8.87
N ARG A 102 3.80 -13.93 8.61
CA ARG A 102 2.76 -13.27 9.40
C ARG A 102 2.94 -11.75 9.51
N VAL A 103 3.59 -11.15 8.52
CA VAL A 103 3.79 -9.71 8.33
C VAL A 103 3.51 -9.36 6.86
N ALA A 104 3.37 -8.09 6.50
CA ALA A 104 3.20 -7.73 5.09
C ALA A 104 4.48 -7.98 4.27
N HIS A 105 4.34 -8.37 3.00
CA HIS A 105 5.38 -8.22 1.98
C HIS A 105 5.65 -6.75 1.70
N TRP A 106 4.58 -5.98 1.53
CA TRP A 106 4.63 -4.53 1.32
C TRP A 106 3.29 -3.88 1.62
N VAL A 107 3.31 -2.57 1.86
CA VAL A 107 2.16 -1.69 2.01
C VAL A 107 2.34 -0.47 1.11
N CYS A 108 1.30 -0.04 0.43
CA CYS A 108 1.27 1.15 -0.41
C CYS A 108 0.30 2.19 0.16
N GLU A 109 0.82 3.41 0.36
CA GLU A 109 0.06 4.58 0.79
C GLU A 109 0.17 5.67 -0.29
N HIS A 110 -0.93 6.39 -0.55
CA HIS A 110 -0.88 7.62 -1.34
C HIS A 110 -1.20 8.82 -0.46
N LEU A 111 -0.15 9.58 -0.14
CA LEU A 111 -0.25 10.74 0.72
C LEU A 111 -0.47 11.99 -0.12
N ARG A 112 -1.43 12.80 0.31
CA ARG A 112 -1.78 14.06 -0.34
C ARG A 112 -1.73 15.22 0.66
N ALA A 113 -1.23 16.36 0.23
CA ALA A 113 -1.06 17.53 1.08
C ALA A 113 -2.40 18.08 1.60
N ASP A 114 -3.48 17.93 0.86
CA ASP A 114 -4.84 18.30 1.29
C ASP A 114 -5.30 17.44 2.49
N ALA A 115 -5.10 16.12 2.42
CA ALA A 115 -5.42 15.18 3.48
C ALA A 115 -4.54 15.37 4.74
N LEU A 116 -3.27 15.74 4.57
CA LEU A 116 -2.34 16.02 5.67
C LEU A 116 -2.46 17.45 6.23
N GLY A 117 -2.81 18.44 5.40
CA GLY A 117 -2.79 19.87 5.71
C GLY A 117 -4.06 20.39 6.38
N SER A 118 -5.18 19.66 6.27
CA SER A 118 -6.49 20.04 6.86
C SER A 118 -6.54 20.08 8.40
N ALA A 119 -5.40 20.08 9.09
CA ALA A 119 -5.29 20.39 10.52
C ALA A 119 -4.63 21.75 10.81
N ALA A 120 -4.36 22.58 9.79
CA ALA A 120 -4.14 24.02 9.99
C ALA A 120 -5.47 24.81 10.06
N ILE A 121 -6.62 24.15 9.91
CA ILE A 121 -7.90 24.67 10.41
C ILE A 121 -8.01 24.16 11.84
N THR A 122 -7.56 25.01 12.75
CA THR A 122 -7.93 24.95 14.15
C THR A 122 -9.45 24.84 14.24
N ASP A 123 -9.91 23.79 14.93
CA ASP A 123 -11.30 23.53 15.28
C ASP A 123 -11.85 24.72 16.10
N ARG A 124 -12.35 25.77 15.43
CA ARG A 124 -13.34 26.67 15.98
C ARG A 124 -14.69 25.94 15.94
N GLY A 125 -14.89 25.06 16.91
CA GLY A 125 -16.21 24.58 17.28
C GLY A 125 -16.52 23.16 16.81
N ARG A 126 -16.27 22.22 17.73
CA ARG A 126 -16.93 20.92 17.86
C ARG A 126 -16.42 19.82 16.92
N GLY A 127 -15.31 19.17 17.30
CA GLY A 127 -15.15 17.76 16.96
C GLY A 127 -13.82 17.15 17.37
N ARG A 128 -13.78 16.49 18.55
CA ARG A 128 -12.65 15.67 19.05
C ARG A 128 -11.85 15.02 17.90
N VAL A 129 -10.60 15.43 17.72
CA VAL A 129 -9.58 14.59 17.07
C VAL A 129 -9.62 13.26 17.83
N ARG A 130 -10.03 12.15 17.19
CA ARG A 130 -9.99 10.82 17.80
C ARG A 130 -8.54 10.60 18.26
N SER A 131 -8.34 10.57 19.58
CA SER A 131 -6.99 10.38 20.12
C SER A 131 -6.52 8.99 19.71
N ARG A 132 -5.43 8.93 18.92
CA ARG A 132 -4.80 7.69 18.47
C ARG A 132 -4.47 6.74 19.63
N SER A 133 -4.30 7.28 20.84
CA SER A 133 -4.04 6.51 22.06
C SER A 133 -5.19 5.60 22.51
N ARG A 134 -6.39 5.72 21.91
CA ARG A 134 -7.56 4.91 22.26
C ARG A 134 -7.82 3.76 21.29
N ILE A 135 -7.05 3.66 20.21
CA ILE A 135 -7.24 2.62 19.20
C ILE A 135 -6.47 1.38 19.63
N SER A 136 -7.17 0.25 19.70
CA SER A 136 -6.55 -1.03 20.05
C SER A 136 -6.10 -1.78 18.81
N TYR A 137 -4.89 -2.33 18.89
CA TYR A 137 -4.40 -3.31 17.93
C TYR A 137 -5.32 -4.53 17.89
N ARG A 138 -5.63 -5.03 16.70
CA ARG A 138 -6.51 -6.18 16.54
C ARG A 138 -6.11 -7.08 15.37
N PRO A 139 -6.37 -8.39 15.46
CA PRO A 139 -6.23 -9.29 14.33
C PRO A 139 -7.15 -8.86 13.18
N ASP A 140 -6.69 -9.04 11.93
CA ASP A 140 -7.56 -8.97 10.76
C ASP A 140 -8.25 -10.33 10.56
N LEU A 141 -9.59 -10.36 10.67
CA LEU A 141 -10.35 -11.60 10.61
C LEU A 141 -10.51 -12.15 9.18
N SER A 142 -10.20 -11.35 8.15
CA SER A 142 -10.18 -11.81 6.75
C SER A 142 -9.05 -12.80 6.48
N VAL A 143 -7.95 -12.73 7.24
CA VAL A 143 -6.83 -13.68 7.15
C VAL A 143 -7.19 -14.97 7.89
N PRO A 144 -7.04 -16.17 7.29
CA PRO A 144 -7.28 -17.43 7.99
C PRO A 144 -6.45 -17.57 9.27
N SER A 145 -7.02 -18.19 10.30
CA SER A 145 -6.45 -18.19 11.66
C SER A 145 -5.04 -18.78 11.76
N ASN A 146 -4.70 -19.77 10.93
CA ASN A 146 -3.37 -20.40 10.86
C ASN A 146 -2.26 -19.50 10.29
N PHE A 147 -2.62 -18.36 9.69
CA PHE A 147 -1.69 -17.38 9.13
C PHE A 147 -1.75 -16.04 9.87
N ARG A 148 -2.49 -15.94 10.97
CA ARG A 148 -2.77 -14.67 11.62
C ARG A 148 -1.84 -14.42 12.80
N ALA A 149 -1.20 -13.25 12.84
CA ALA A 149 -0.55 -12.77 14.06
C ALA A 149 -1.58 -12.41 15.15
N ALA A 150 -1.21 -12.61 16.41
CA ALA A 150 -2.00 -12.28 17.58
C ALA A 150 -1.24 -11.32 18.51
N LEU A 151 -1.97 -10.61 19.37
CA LEU A 151 -1.36 -9.73 20.36
C LEU A 151 -0.43 -10.47 21.33
N ALA A 152 -0.73 -11.75 21.59
CA ALA A 152 0.09 -12.61 22.44
C ALA A 152 1.50 -12.81 21.86
N ASP A 153 1.67 -12.82 20.53
CA ASP A 153 2.99 -13.03 19.91
C ASP A 153 3.96 -11.88 20.19
N TYR A 154 3.42 -10.66 20.34
CA TYR A 154 4.20 -9.45 20.63
C TYR A 154 4.36 -9.19 22.13
N ARG A 155 3.64 -9.92 22.98
CA ARG A 155 3.70 -9.71 24.44
C ARG A 155 5.02 -10.24 24.96
N ASN A 156 5.81 -9.38 25.62
CA ASN A 156 7.12 -9.71 26.19
C ASN A 156 8.14 -10.24 25.17
N SER A 157 7.96 -9.97 23.87
CA SER A 157 8.90 -10.40 22.82
C SER A 157 10.16 -9.53 22.73
N GLY A 158 10.17 -8.36 23.37
CA GLY A 158 11.22 -7.35 23.20
C GLY A 158 11.03 -6.44 21.97
N PHE A 159 10.03 -6.71 21.14
CA PHE A 159 9.72 -5.93 19.94
C PHE A 159 8.45 -5.08 20.10
N ASP A 160 8.47 -3.91 19.48
CA ASP A 160 7.27 -3.11 19.28
C ASP A 160 6.41 -3.70 18.15
N ARG A 161 5.11 -3.40 18.24
CA ARG A 161 4.16 -3.52 17.13
C ARG A 161 4.38 -2.35 16.17
N GLY A 162 5.38 -2.49 15.29
CA GLY A 162 5.77 -1.46 14.34
C GLY A 162 4.83 -1.40 13.14
N HIS A 163 4.29 -0.22 12.85
CA HIS A 163 3.41 -0.01 11.71
C HIS A 163 4.19 0.07 10.39
N LEU A 164 3.66 -0.50 9.31
CA LEU A 164 4.17 -0.30 7.95
C LEU A 164 3.50 0.90 7.27
N ALA A 165 2.17 0.90 7.16
CA ALA A 165 1.35 2.10 6.96
C ALA A 165 1.15 2.82 8.30
N ALA A 166 1.73 4.01 8.43
CA ALA A 166 1.78 4.72 9.71
C ALA A 166 0.43 5.37 10.04
N ALA A 167 -0.05 5.21 11.27
CA ALA A 167 -1.29 5.86 11.74
C ALA A 167 -1.26 7.41 11.62
N GLY A 168 -0.07 8.02 11.55
CA GLY A 168 0.11 9.44 11.32
C GLY A 168 -0.30 9.91 9.92
N ASN A 169 -0.28 9.00 8.95
CA ASN A 169 -0.56 9.26 7.54
C ASN A 169 -2.07 9.21 7.24
N HIS A 170 -2.82 8.37 7.96
CA HIS A 170 -4.24 8.11 7.72
C HIS A 170 -5.13 8.73 8.80
N ARG A 171 -5.50 10.00 8.70
CA ARG A 171 -6.20 10.70 9.80
C ARG A 171 -7.64 10.24 10.02
N THR A 172 -8.40 10.06 8.95
CA THR A 172 -9.77 9.51 8.97
C THR A 172 -9.73 7.98 9.06
N HIS A 173 -8.81 7.39 8.29
CA HIS A 173 -8.43 5.99 8.13
C HIS A 173 -7.78 5.26 9.34
N CYS A 174 -7.44 5.99 10.42
CA CYS A 174 -6.40 5.51 11.34
C CYS A 174 -6.69 4.16 12.00
N ASP A 175 -7.95 3.85 12.29
CA ASP A 175 -8.33 2.63 13.01
C ASP A 175 -7.92 1.34 12.28
N GLU A 176 -7.80 1.36 10.95
CA GLU A 176 -7.39 0.20 10.13
C GLU A 176 -5.87 -0.03 10.14
N THR A 177 -5.08 1.01 10.41
CA THR A 177 -3.62 0.88 10.50
C THR A 177 -3.17 0.01 11.69
N PHE A 178 -4.06 -0.19 12.67
CA PHE A 178 -3.82 -1.01 13.86
C PHE A 178 -4.16 -2.50 13.65
N TYR A 179 -4.53 -2.92 12.44
CA TYR A 179 -4.62 -4.35 12.11
C TYR A 179 -3.25 -4.99 12.14
N LEU A 180 -3.14 -6.18 12.76
CA LEU A 180 -1.87 -6.90 12.89
C LEU A 180 -1.26 -7.35 11.55
N THR A 181 -2.04 -7.35 10.46
CA THR A 181 -1.53 -7.53 9.09
C THR A 181 -0.57 -6.41 8.68
N ASN A 182 -0.79 -5.18 9.16
CA ASN A 182 0.04 -4.00 8.94
C ASN A 182 1.20 -3.87 9.95
N ILE A 183 1.37 -4.85 10.84
CA ILE A 183 2.34 -4.79 11.93
C ILE A 183 3.48 -5.77 11.68
N ALA A 184 4.71 -5.30 11.89
CA ALA A 184 5.90 -6.14 11.94
C ALA A 184 6.66 -5.92 13.27
N PRO A 185 7.37 -6.93 13.78
CA PRO A 185 8.24 -6.76 14.94
C PRO A 185 9.37 -5.77 14.66
N GLN A 186 9.39 -4.66 15.40
CA GLN A 186 10.41 -3.63 15.27
C GLN A 186 11.12 -3.37 16.60
N ILE A 187 12.43 -3.11 16.55
CA ILE A 187 13.16 -2.63 17.72
C ILE A 187 12.52 -1.31 18.19
N GLY A 188 12.14 -1.23 19.47
CA GLY A 188 11.41 -0.08 19.99
C GLY A 188 12.28 1.18 20.11
N ARG A 189 13.20 1.17 21.07
CA ARG A 189 14.09 2.31 21.34
C ARG A 189 15.18 2.42 20.27
N GLY A 190 15.36 3.61 19.72
CA GLY A 190 16.37 3.90 18.70
C GLY A 190 15.96 3.52 17.27
N PHE A 191 14.88 2.77 17.08
CA PHE A 191 14.37 2.42 15.75
C PHE A 191 12.91 2.86 15.56
N ASN A 192 11.92 2.03 15.89
CA ASN A 192 10.48 2.34 15.70
C ASN A 192 10.11 3.72 16.28
N ARG A 193 10.50 3.96 17.53
CA ARG A 193 10.15 5.19 18.27
C ARG A 193 11.09 6.38 17.97
N ALA A 194 12.08 6.20 17.10
CA ALA A 194 13.11 7.21 16.79
C ALA A 194 13.42 7.27 15.29
N ALA A 195 14.46 6.57 14.81
CA ALA A 195 14.95 6.66 13.43
C ALA A 195 13.87 6.37 12.38
N TRP A 196 13.02 5.36 12.61
CA TRP A 196 11.93 5.01 11.71
C TRP A 196 10.86 6.10 11.67
N ASN A 197 10.39 6.57 12.83
CA ASN A 197 9.48 7.71 12.92
C ASN A 197 10.06 8.99 12.30
N LYS A 198 11.38 9.23 12.39
CA LYS A 198 12.05 10.36 11.72
C LYS A 198 11.90 10.27 10.20
N LEU A 199 12.04 9.07 9.62
CA LEU A 199 11.78 8.83 8.20
C LEU A 199 10.31 9.04 7.85
N GLU A 200 9.37 8.59 8.69
CA GLU A 200 7.94 8.84 8.47
C GLU A 200 7.58 10.33 8.51
N ILE A 201 8.17 11.10 9.43
CA ILE A 201 8.03 12.57 9.48
C ILE A 201 8.59 13.20 8.20
N TYR A 202 9.75 12.75 7.73
CA TYR A 202 10.33 13.22 6.47
C TYR A 202 9.38 13.00 5.29
N VAL A 203 8.78 11.81 5.17
CA VAL A 203 7.82 11.48 4.10
C VAL A 203 6.59 12.40 4.14
N ARG A 204 6.05 12.69 5.34
CA ARG A 204 4.95 13.67 5.48
C ARG A 204 5.36 15.08 5.08
N ASN A 205 6.55 15.53 5.47
CA ASN A 205 7.09 16.84 5.07
C ASN A 205 7.32 16.93 3.56
N LEU A 206 7.80 15.84 2.95
CA LEU A 206 7.96 15.72 1.51
C LEU A 206 6.60 15.85 0.80
N THR A 207 5.56 15.22 1.35
CA THR A 207 4.19 15.35 0.85
C THR A 207 3.67 16.78 0.93
N LEU A 208 3.86 17.48 2.04
CA LEU A 208 3.47 18.89 2.16
C LEU A 208 4.21 19.78 1.15
N ARG A 209 5.49 19.46 0.88
CA ARG A 209 6.31 20.20 -0.09
C ARG A 209 5.91 19.94 -1.54
N TYR A 210 5.65 18.70 -1.92
CA TYR A 210 5.44 18.28 -3.32
C TYR A 210 3.98 18.03 -3.69
N GLY A 211 3.07 18.02 -2.71
CA GLY A 211 1.63 17.86 -2.91
C GLY A 211 1.16 16.42 -2.87
N SER A 212 1.90 15.50 -3.51
CA SER A 212 1.51 14.09 -3.64
C SER A 212 2.74 13.17 -3.60
N VAL A 213 2.70 12.17 -2.73
CA VAL A 213 3.77 11.18 -2.56
C VAL A 213 3.16 9.80 -2.37
N TYR A 214 3.67 8.83 -3.12
CA TYR A 214 3.33 7.42 -2.97
C TYR A 214 4.44 6.74 -2.17
N VAL A 215 4.05 5.91 -1.21
CA VAL A 215 4.96 5.33 -0.22
C VAL A 215 4.74 3.83 -0.20
N PHE A 216 5.74 3.09 -0.66
CA PHE A 216 5.80 1.65 -0.48
C PHE A 216 6.70 1.33 0.72
N THR A 217 6.18 0.57 1.68
CA THR A 217 6.89 0.19 2.89
C THR A 217 6.87 -1.32 3.07
N GLY A 218 7.98 -1.95 3.42
CA GLY A 218 7.99 -3.39 3.68
C GLY A 218 9.26 -3.88 4.41
N PRO A 219 9.25 -5.15 4.86
CA PRO A 219 10.41 -5.79 5.46
C PRO A 219 11.42 -6.28 4.42
N ILE A 220 12.67 -6.46 4.86
CA ILE A 220 13.73 -7.18 4.13
C ILE A 220 14.37 -8.22 5.07
N TYR A 221 14.64 -9.41 4.52
CA TYR A 221 15.41 -10.48 5.15
C TYR A 221 16.75 -10.62 4.45
N LYS A 222 17.72 -9.79 4.84
CA LYS A 222 19.01 -9.65 4.18
C LYS A 222 19.90 -10.89 4.48
N PRO A 223 20.50 -11.52 3.47
CA PRO A 223 21.46 -12.60 3.69
C PRO A 223 22.77 -12.07 4.28
N LYS A 224 23.41 -12.88 5.11
CA LYS A 224 24.75 -12.64 5.67
C LYS A 224 25.70 -13.77 5.25
N ALA A 225 26.95 -13.43 4.96
CA ALA A 225 28.00 -14.41 4.73
C ALA A 225 28.37 -15.08 6.06
N ARG A 226 28.48 -16.40 6.05
CA ARG A 226 28.98 -17.22 7.15
C ARG A 226 30.50 -17.29 7.11
N SER A 227 31.11 -17.70 8.22
CA SER A 227 32.57 -17.88 8.33
C SER A 227 33.16 -18.84 7.30
N ASN A 228 32.37 -19.77 6.78
CA ASN A 228 32.77 -20.71 5.73
C ASN A 228 32.59 -20.19 4.29
N GLY A 229 32.21 -18.92 4.11
CA GLY A 229 31.99 -18.29 2.80
C GLY A 229 30.60 -18.50 2.19
N ASN A 230 29.76 -19.36 2.78
CA ASN A 230 28.38 -19.57 2.31
C ASN A 230 27.46 -18.45 2.79
N TRP A 231 26.41 -18.15 2.04
CA TRP A 231 25.41 -17.15 2.42
C TRP A 231 24.20 -17.83 3.08
N SER A 232 23.65 -17.19 4.12
CA SER A 232 22.39 -17.61 4.72
C SER A 232 21.57 -16.42 5.20
N ILE A 233 20.27 -16.61 5.28
CA ILE A 233 19.34 -15.66 5.90
C ILE A 233 19.02 -16.18 7.30
N GLU A 234 19.18 -15.35 8.32
CA GLU A 234 18.86 -15.64 9.71
C GLU A 234 18.05 -14.50 10.29
N TYR A 235 16.96 -14.83 10.98
CA TYR A 235 16.08 -13.90 11.67
C TYR A 235 15.32 -14.61 12.78
N GLU A 236 14.97 -13.86 13.83
CA GLU A 236 14.15 -14.35 14.94
C GLU A 236 12.69 -14.51 14.51
N MET A 237 11.96 -15.41 15.17
CA MET A 237 10.51 -15.49 15.10
C MET A 237 9.94 -15.40 16.51
N ILE A 238 8.87 -14.62 16.70
CA ILE A 238 8.26 -14.37 18.00
C ILE A 238 6.88 -15.02 18.12
N GLY A 239 6.53 -15.41 19.35
CA GLY A 239 5.22 -15.96 19.67
C GLY A 239 4.97 -17.38 19.16
N SER A 240 3.83 -17.95 19.53
CA SER A 240 3.43 -19.29 19.08
C SER A 240 3.06 -19.33 17.60
N ASN A 241 2.69 -18.19 17.02
CA ASN A 241 2.37 -18.09 15.59
C ASN A 241 3.61 -17.87 14.70
N MET A 242 4.82 -17.87 15.29
CA MET A 242 6.09 -17.75 14.57
C MET A 242 6.14 -16.52 13.66
N VAL A 243 5.84 -15.35 14.23
CA VAL A 243 5.85 -14.07 13.50
C VAL A 243 7.31 -13.68 13.24
N ALA A 244 7.69 -13.51 11.98
CA ALA A 244 9.07 -13.22 11.61
C ALA A 244 9.47 -11.80 12.02
N VAL A 245 10.69 -11.67 12.55
CA VAL A 245 11.35 -10.39 12.87
C VAL A 245 12.21 -9.97 11.68
N PRO A 246 11.82 -8.95 10.89
CA PRO A 246 12.62 -8.54 9.74
C PRO A 246 14.00 -8.04 10.14
N THR A 247 15.00 -8.31 9.30
CA THR A 247 16.37 -7.80 9.52
C THR A 247 16.47 -6.30 9.23
N HIS A 248 15.69 -5.81 8.27
CA HIS A 248 15.67 -4.44 7.78
C HIS A 248 14.24 -4.07 7.36
N PHE A 249 14.01 -2.78 7.18
CA PHE A 249 12.79 -2.25 6.57
C PHE A 249 13.16 -1.26 5.48
N PHE A 250 12.33 -1.19 4.44
CA PHE A 250 12.49 -0.24 3.36
C PHE A 250 11.32 0.75 3.27
N LYS A 251 11.59 1.93 2.69
CA LYS A 251 10.58 2.79 2.07
C LYS A 251 11.02 3.17 0.67
N VAL A 252 10.18 2.90 -0.33
CA VAL A 252 10.31 3.43 -1.70
C VAL A 252 9.27 4.52 -1.88
N LEU A 253 9.73 5.72 -2.24
CA LEU A 253 8.92 6.92 -2.39
C LEU A 253 8.83 7.28 -3.87
N ILE A 254 7.63 7.56 -4.36
CA ILE A 254 7.43 8.20 -5.67
C ILE A 254 6.85 9.59 -5.41
N VAL A 255 7.65 10.60 -5.71
CA VAL A 255 7.34 12.00 -5.46
C VAL A 255 6.84 12.63 -6.76
N GLU A 256 5.59 13.08 -6.77
CA GLU A 256 5.04 13.76 -7.94
C GLU A 256 5.52 15.20 -8.01
N SER A 257 5.74 15.69 -9.23
CA SER A 257 6.10 17.09 -9.45
C SER A 257 4.86 17.97 -9.35
N LYS A 258 5.02 19.17 -8.78
CA LYS A 258 3.99 20.23 -8.83
C LYS A 258 3.89 20.90 -10.19
N LEU A 259 4.90 20.75 -11.05
CA LEU A 259 4.91 21.35 -12.38
C LEU A 259 4.02 20.53 -13.32
N PRO A 260 3.20 21.17 -14.17
CA PRO A 260 2.48 20.48 -15.23
C PRO A 260 3.43 19.60 -16.04
N GLN A 261 3.06 18.33 -16.25
CA GLN A 261 3.85 17.34 -17.00
C GLN A 261 5.22 16.98 -16.37
N GLY A 262 5.52 17.44 -15.16
CA GLY A 262 6.74 17.08 -14.46
C GLY A 262 6.77 15.58 -14.16
N LYS A 263 7.81 14.90 -14.64
CA LYS A 263 7.98 13.47 -14.40
C LYS A 263 8.17 13.22 -12.89
N PRO A 264 7.49 12.23 -12.29
CA PRO A 264 7.72 11.86 -10.91
C PRO A 264 9.15 11.35 -10.73
N TYR A 265 9.72 11.56 -9.56
CA TYR A 265 11.02 11.01 -9.20
C TYR A 265 10.92 10.07 -8.00
N MET A 266 11.86 9.14 -7.91
CA MET A 266 11.85 8.11 -6.88
C MET A 266 13.03 8.24 -5.92
N GLU A 267 12.75 8.08 -4.62
CA GLU A 267 13.75 7.94 -3.54
C GLU A 267 13.52 6.62 -2.81
N ALA A 268 14.58 6.03 -2.26
CA ALA A 268 14.47 4.78 -1.51
C ALA A 268 15.37 4.82 -0.27
N TYR A 269 14.87 4.26 0.82
CA TYR A 269 15.57 4.17 2.10
C TYR A 269 15.52 2.73 2.60
N VAL A 270 16.62 2.24 3.17
CA VAL A 270 16.68 0.95 3.87
C VAL A 270 17.34 1.17 5.22
N LEU A 271 16.68 0.75 6.30
CA LEU A 271 17.19 0.87 7.67
C LEU A 271 17.25 -0.53 8.32
N PRO A 272 18.30 -0.83 9.10
CA PRO A 272 18.36 -2.06 9.89
C PRO A 272 17.31 -2.04 11.00
N ASN A 273 16.71 -3.19 11.28
CA ASN A 273 15.86 -3.38 12.45
C ASN A 273 16.73 -3.57 13.71
N ALA A 274 17.46 -2.51 14.06
CA ALA A 274 18.43 -2.48 15.14
C ALA A 274 18.37 -1.13 15.83
N ARG A 275 18.93 -1.02 17.03
CA ARG A 275 19.05 0.27 17.71
C ARG A 275 19.98 1.18 16.90
N ILE A 276 19.45 2.30 16.41
CA ILE A 276 20.22 3.32 15.70
C ILE A 276 20.52 4.49 16.66
N PRO A 277 21.73 5.07 16.64
CA PRO A 277 22.05 6.25 17.45
C PRO A 277 21.11 7.42 17.19
N ASP A 278 20.96 8.28 18.19
CA ASP A 278 20.22 9.52 18.02
C ASP A 278 21.01 10.46 17.08
N ASN A 279 20.33 11.40 16.40
CA ASN A 279 20.91 12.38 15.45
C ASN A 279 21.43 11.84 14.08
N ILE A 280 20.88 10.75 13.56
CA ILE A 280 21.21 10.29 12.21
C ILE A 280 20.88 11.28 11.09
N ASN A 281 21.64 11.24 10.00
CA ASN A 281 21.25 11.82 8.72
C ASN A 281 20.52 10.77 7.88
N LEU A 282 19.27 11.02 7.50
CA LEU A 282 18.50 10.07 6.67
C LEU A 282 19.15 9.79 5.31
N ARG A 283 20.00 10.71 4.82
CA ARG A 283 20.73 10.52 3.56
C ARG A 283 21.68 9.33 3.59
N ASP A 284 22.17 8.95 4.77
CA ASP A 284 23.09 7.82 4.94
C ASP A 284 22.39 6.47 4.72
N TYR A 285 21.05 6.48 4.73
CA TYR A 285 20.20 5.31 4.52
C TYR A 285 19.57 5.27 3.13
N LEU A 286 19.97 6.18 2.23
CA LEU A 286 19.53 6.15 0.83
C LEU A 286 20.06 4.89 0.13
N CYS A 287 19.17 4.24 -0.61
CA CYS A 287 19.43 2.97 -1.27
C CYS A 287 19.03 3.03 -2.75
N ASP A 288 19.68 2.27 -3.63
CA ASP A 288 19.16 2.08 -4.98
C ASP A 288 17.91 1.21 -4.90
N ILE A 289 16.86 1.62 -5.59
CA ILE A 289 15.59 0.89 -5.66
C ILE A 289 15.82 -0.54 -6.18
N ARG A 290 16.78 -0.74 -7.09
CA ARG A 290 17.15 -2.09 -7.60
C ARG A 290 17.59 -3.05 -6.51
N GLU A 291 18.24 -2.55 -5.47
CA GLU A 291 18.66 -3.42 -4.37
C GLU A 291 17.47 -3.84 -3.53
N ILE A 292 16.52 -2.92 -3.29
CA ILE A 292 15.25 -3.27 -2.64
C ILE A 292 14.48 -4.27 -3.51
N GLU A 293 14.35 -4.03 -4.81
CA GLU A 293 13.70 -4.97 -5.75
C GLU A 293 14.34 -6.36 -5.68
N HIS A 294 15.67 -6.43 -5.68
CA HIS A 294 16.43 -7.67 -5.59
C HIS A 294 16.21 -8.42 -4.28
N TYR A 295 16.34 -7.75 -3.13
CA TYR A 295 16.25 -8.41 -1.82
C TYR A 295 14.82 -8.64 -1.32
N ALA A 296 13.85 -7.82 -1.75
CA ALA A 296 12.45 -8.00 -1.42
C ALA A 296 11.72 -8.92 -2.41
N GLY A 297 12.29 -9.16 -3.60
CA GLY A 297 11.61 -9.92 -4.65
C GLY A 297 10.39 -9.20 -5.22
N LEU A 298 10.46 -7.86 -5.27
CA LEU A 298 9.36 -6.99 -5.69
C LEU A 298 9.81 -6.13 -6.88
N GLN A 299 8.86 -5.57 -7.63
CA GLN A 299 9.15 -4.66 -8.74
C GLN A 299 8.36 -3.36 -8.61
N PHE A 300 9.06 -2.23 -8.44
CA PHE A 300 8.40 -0.93 -8.34
C PHE A 300 8.31 -0.25 -9.70
N PHE A 301 7.63 0.89 -9.74
CA PHE A 301 7.47 1.70 -10.95
C PHE A 301 8.81 2.04 -11.62
N ASN A 302 8.85 1.95 -12.95
CA ASN A 302 10.03 2.33 -13.73
C ASN A 302 10.05 3.85 -13.98
N GLY A 303 10.31 4.63 -12.93
CA GLY A 303 10.33 6.09 -12.95
C GLY A 303 11.73 6.71 -13.05
N LEU A 304 11.78 8.05 -13.06
CA LEU A 304 13.05 8.76 -12.91
C LEU A 304 13.57 8.55 -11.49
N ARG A 305 14.80 8.05 -11.36
CA ARG A 305 15.41 7.79 -10.05
C ARG A 305 16.18 9.01 -9.58
N ARG A 306 16.20 9.26 -8.26
CA ARG A 306 16.98 10.35 -7.67
C ARG A 306 18.44 10.38 -8.14
N SER A 307 19.09 9.21 -8.28
CA SER A 307 20.46 9.08 -8.83
C SER A 307 20.64 9.76 -10.18
N ARG A 308 19.63 9.67 -11.05
CA ARG A 308 19.69 10.22 -12.41
C ARG A 308 19.51 11.73 -12.44
N ILE A 309 18.86 12.32 -11.43
CA ILE A 309 18.50 13.75 -11.40
C ILE A 309 19.52 14.55 -10.60
N PHE A 310 19.95 14.04 -9.44
CA PHE A 310 20.77 14.79 -8.47
C PHE A 310 22.20 14.23 -8.35
N GLY A 311 22.59 13.32 -9.25
CA GLY A 311 23.81 12.51 -9.10
C GLY A 311 23.64 11.40 -8.05
N SER A 312 24.50 10.39 -8.10
CA SER A 312 24.54 9.37 -7.06
C SER A 312 25.30 9.90 -5.84
N ASN A 313 24.58 10.29 -4.79
CA ASN A 313 25.13 10.17 -3.43
C ASN A 313 25.21 8.71 -2.98
N PHE A 314 24.74 7.77 -3.82
CA PHE A 314 25.05 6.36 -3.65
C PHE A 314 26.57 6.22 -3.75
N PRO A 315 27.25 5.71 -2.72
CA PRO A 315 28.55 5.11 -2.97
C PRO A 315 28.37 4.08 -4.10
N ARG A 316 29.38 3.86 -4.94
CA ARG A 316 29.29 2.91 -6.07
C ARG A 316 28.81 1.50 -5.64
N SER A 317 28.90 1.21 -4.35
CA SER A 317 28.22 0.17 -3.59
C SER A 317 27.33 0.78 -2.50
N SER A 318 26.11 0.26 -2.29
CA SER A 318 25.25 0.72 -1.20
C SER A 318 25.87 0.37 0.17
N GLN A 319 26.20 1.40 0.95
CA GLN A 319 26.70 1.25 2.32
C GLN A 319 25.69 0.52 3.21
N VAL A 320 24.39 0.55 2.87
CA VAL A 320 23.34 -0.16 3.60
C VAL A 320 23.52 -1.69 3.56
N PHE A 321 24.11 -2.22 2.49
CA PHE A 321 24.35 -3.66 2.38
C PHE A 321 25.76 -4.09 2.76
N GLN A 322 26.73 -3.17 2.84
CA GLN A 322 28.12 -3.46 3.24
C GLN A 322 28.39 -3.39 4.75
N ASN A 323 27.80 -2.43 5.48
CA ASN A 323 28.25 -2.10 6.84
C ASN A 323 27.25 -2.44 7.96
N PHE A 324 26.06 -2.93 7.63
CA PHE A 324 25.06 -3.34 8.61
C PHE A 324 25.14 -4.87 8.78
N GLY A 325 26.14 -5.28 9.57
CA GLY A 325 26.50 -6.65 9.88
C GLY A 325 26.56 -6.85 11.38
#